data_AF-A0A0F9BM32-F1
#
_entry.id   AF-A0A0F9BM32-F1
#
_cell.length_a   1.000
_cell.length_b   1.000
_cell.length_c   1.000
_cell.angle_alpha   90.00
_cell.angle_beta   90.00
_cell.angle_gamma   90.00
#
_symmetry.space_group_name_H-M   'P 1'
#
loop_
_entity.id
_entity.type
_entity.pdbx_description
1 polymer ?
#
loop_
_entity_poly.entity_id
_entity_poly.type
_entity_poly.pdbx_seq_one_letter_code
_entity_poly.pdbx_strand_id
1 'polypeptide(L)'
;IEAKGRRAEDRIQALAAGLEESSSIWQEVRWVYIETPVMGVNAKALRDQAIVVGIIRSFLWRNGLDNSMVDNGTWKKGVLGNGHASKEEIAAYAQKMLKVPTDQPQDAHDAACIAAWGYNNVPQEVANV
;
A
#
# COMPACT_ATOMS: atom_id res chain seq x y z
N ILE A 1 8.63 -19.01 -1.15
CA ILE A 1 8.85 -19.20 -2.61
C ILE A 1 9.99 -18.28 -3.04
N GLU A 2 11.21 -18.81 -3.18
CA GLU A 2 12.38 -18.04 -3.61
C GLU A 2 12.25 -17.66 -5.09
N ALA A 3 12.05 -16.38 -5.36
CA ALA A 3 11.83 -15.84 -6.71
C ALA A 3 13.13 -15.31 -7.35
N LYS A 4 14.20 -16.12 -7.38
CA LYS A 4 15.37 -15.82 -8.23
C LYS A 4 15.14 -16.37 -9.63
N GLY A 5 14.79 -15.51 -10.60
CA GLY A 5 14.86 -15.83 -12.03
C GLY A 5 13.63 -15.55 -12.90
N ARG A 6 12.51 -15.06 -12.36
CA ARG A 6 11.35 -14.70 -13.19
C ARG A 6 11.52 -13.34 -13.86
N ARG A 7 11.12 -13.23 -15.15
CA ARG A 7 11.12 -11.95 -15.89
C ARG A 7 10.19 -10.97 -15.18
N ALA A 8 10.43 -9.67 -15.34
CA ALA A 8 9.60 -8.65 -14.69
C ALA A 8 8.11 -8.79 -15.03
N GLU A 9 7.82 -9.20 -16.27
CA GLU A 9 6.47 -9.50 -16.77
C GLU A 9 5.81 -10.65 -16.00
N ASP A 10 6.52 -11.75 -15.74
CA ASP A 10 5.99 -12.89 -14.98
C ASP A 10 5.59 -12.48 -13.55
N ARG A 11 6.35 -11.54 -12.95
CA ARG A 11 6.04 -11.01 -11.61
C ARG A 11 4.81 -10.12 -11.63
N ILE A 12 4.65 -9.32 -12.68
CA ILE A 12 3.47 -8.49 -12.90
C ILE A 12 2.22 -9.35 -13.10
N GLN A 13 2.32 -10.41 -13.92
CA GLN A 13 1.22 -11.35 -14.13
C GLN A 13 0.86 -12.09 -12.85
N ALA A 14 1.86 -12.55 -12.10
CA ALA A 14 1.65 -13.20 -10.81
C ALA A 14 0.97 -12.26 -9.79
N LEU A 15 1.34 -10.98 -9.76
CA LEU A 15 0.67 -9.98 -8.93
C LEU A 15 -0.81 -9.82 -9.32
N ALA A 16 -1.10 -9.67 -10.62
CA ALA A 16 -2.46 -9.54 -11.10
C ALA A 16 -3.31 -10.78 -10.76
N ALA A 17 -2.78 -11.98 -10.96
CA ALA A 17 -3.46 -13.23 -10.59
C ALA A 17 -3.71 -13.32 -9.08
N GLY A 18 -2.71 -12.98 -8.26
CA GLY A 18 -2.86 -12.99 -6.80
C GLY A 18 -3.91 -12.00 -6.29
N LEU A 19 -4.06 -10.84 -6.94
CA LEU A 19 -5.12 -9.89 -6.60
C LEU A 19 -6.51 -10.48 -6.87
N GLU A 20 -6.71 -11.12 -8.02
CA GLU A 20 -7.99 -11.76 -8.37
C GLU A 20 -8.33 -12.93 -7.42
N GLU A 21 -7.33 -13.76 -7.08
CA GLU A 21 -7.49 -14.85 -6.10
C GLU A 21 -7.87 -14.33 -4.71
N SER A 22 -7.42 -13.11 -4.37
CA SER A 22 -7.76 -12.45 -3.11
C SER A 22 -9.10 -11.73 -3.11
N SER A 23 -9.88 -11.74 -4.21
CA SER A 23 -11.13 -10.97 -4.36
C SER A 23 -12.10 -11.07 -3.17
N SER A 24 -12.17 -12.22 -2.50
CA SER A 24 -13.05 -12.42 -1.34
C SER A 24 -12.70 -11.57 -0.11
N ILE A 25 -11.42 -11.23 0.11
CA ILE A 25 -11.01 -10.41 1.27
C ILE A 25 -11.39 -8.94 1.12
N TRP A 26 -11.79 -8.52 -0.09
CA TRP A 26 -12.11 -7.13 -0.38
C TRP A 26 -13.59 -6.78 -0.15
N GLN A 27 -14.45 -7.77 0.18
CA GLN A 27 -15.90 -7.54 0.33
C GLN A 27 -16.25 -6.55 1.45
N GLU A 28 -15.44 -6.48 2.50
CA GLU A 28 -15.63 -5.56 3.63
C GLU A 28 -14.77 -4.28 3.52
N VAL A 29 -13.94 -4.19 2.48
CA VAL A 29 -13.04 -3.04 2.28
C VAL A 29 -13.82 -1.91 1.62
N ARG A 30 -14.05 -0.83 2.38
CA ARG A 30 -14.76 0.36 1.87
C ARG A 30 -13.87 1.31 1.08
N TRP A 31 -12.59 1.37 1.43
CA TRP A 31 -11.66 2.32 0.83
C TRP A 31 -10.24 1.79 0.87
N VAL A 32 -9.48 2.00 -0.21
CA VAL A 32 -8.07 1.61 -0.31
C VAL A 32 -7.19 2.84 -0.49
N TYR A 33 -6.14 2.95 0.32
CA TYR A 33 -5.09 3.92 0.12
C TYR A 33 -3.83 3.25 -0.42
N ILE A 34 -3.24 3.87 -1.44
CA ILE A 34 -2.05 3.37 -2.13
C ILE A 34 -0.96 4.45 -2.03
N GLU A 35 0.27 4.06 -1.70
CA GLU A 35 1.37 5.02 -1.73
C GLU A 35 1.68 5.47 -3.16
N THR A 36 1.85 6.78 -3.36
CA THR A 36 2.28 7.33 -4.65
C THR A 36 3.72 6.86 -4.96
N PRO A 37 4.04 6.51 -6.21
CA PRO A 37 5.42 6.23 -6.62
C PRO A 37 6.36 7.38 -6.23
N VAL A 38 7.50 7.06 -5.61
CA VAL A 38 8.39 8.06 -5.02
C VAL A 38 9.29 8.66 -6.09
N MET A 39 9.15 9.97 -6.31
CA MET A 39 10.04 10.73 -7.19
C MET A 39 11.46 10.81 -6.58
N GLY A 40 12.50 10.70 -7.42
CA GLY A 40 13.90 10.75 -6.98
C GLY A 40 14.59 9.38 -6.86
N VAL A 41 13.87 8.27 -7.07
CA VAL A 41 14.48 6.97 -7.38
C VAL A 41 14.94 6.91 -8.84
N ASN A 42 15.71 5.87 -9.21
CA ASN A 42 16.09 5.70 -10.61
C ASN A 42 14.85 5.48 -11.52
N ALA A 43 14.95 5.89 -12.78
CA ALA A 43 13.83 5.87 -13.73
C ALA A 43 13.18 4.48 -13.90
N LYS A 44 13.99 3.42 -13.81
CA LYS A 44 13.49 2.04 -13.88
C LYS A 44 12.61 1.70 -12.67
N ALA A 45 13.05 2.02 -11.47
CA ALA A 45 12.29 1.80 -10.25
C ALA A 45 10.98 2.60 -10.24
N LEU A 46 11.02 3.87 -10.65
CA LEU A 46 9.83 4.71 -10.75
C LEU A 46 8.80 4.12 -11.74
N ARG A 47 9.27 3.70 -12.92
CA ARG A 47 8.42 3.06 -13.92
C ARG A 47 7.81 1.76 -13.38
N ASP A 48 8.61 0.91 -12.76
CA ASP A 48 8.14 -0.39 -12.25
C ASP A 48 7.11 -0.18 -11.11
N GLN A 49 7.32 0.82 -10.23
CA GLN A 49 6.33 1.24 -9.22
C GLN A 49 5.04 1.75 -9.86
N ALA A 50 5.13 2.62 -10.87
CA ALA A 50 3.96 3.15 -11.57
C ALA A 50 3.13 2.04 -12.25
N ILE A 51 3.79 1.03 -12.82
CA ILE A 51 3.13 -0.15 -13.40
C ILE A 51 2.36 -0.93 -12.32
N VAL A 52 3.01 -1.21 -11.18
CA VAL A 52 2.37 -1.92 -10.05
C VAL A 52 1.16 -1.17 -9.52
N VAL A 53 1.28 0.14 -9.30
CA VAL A 53 0.16 0.99 -8.86
C VAL A 53 -0.97 0.98 -9.89
N GLY A 54 -0.66 1.04 -11.19
CA GLY A 54 -1.66 0.96 -12.26
C GLY A 54 -2.44 -0.36 -12.26
N ILE A 55 -1.75 -1.49 -12.03
CA ILE A 55 -2.38 -2.82 -11.93
C ILE A 55 -3.33 -2.88 -10.74
N ILE A 56 -2.87 -2.44 -9.56
CA ILE A 56 -3.68 -2.44 -8.33
C ILE A 56 -4.93 -1.58 -8.54
N ARG A 57 -4.77 -0.35 -9.03
CA ARG A 57 -5.90 0.57 -9.25
C ARG A 57 -6.89 0.06 -10.29
N SER A 58 -6.41 -0.60 -11.34
CA SER A 58 -7.27 -1.26 -12.33
C SER A 58 -8.09 -2.40 -11.72
N PHE A 59 -7.46 -3.23 -10.87
CA PHE A 59 -8.17 -4.26 -10.11
C PHE A 59 -9.26 -3.66 -9.20
N LEU A 60 -8.91 -2.64 -8.41
CA LEU A 60 -9.84 -1.98 -7.51
C LEU A 60 -11.03 -1.37 -8.27
N TRP A 61 -10.76 -0.65 -9.36
CA TRP A 61 -11.80 -0.04 -10.19
C TRP A 61 -12.75 -1.08 -10.80
N ARG A 62 -12.24 -2.21 -11.31
CA ARG A 62 -13.06 -3.29 -11.87
C ARG A 62 -13.94 -3.99 -10.83
N ASN A 63 -13.53 -3.96 -9.56
CA ASN A 63 -14.28 -4.54 -8.45
C ASN A 63 -15.14 -3.51 -7.68
N GLY A 64 -15.26 -2.28 -8.19
CA GLY A 64 -16.07 -1.24 -7.55
C GLY A 64 -15.50 -0.75 -6.20
N LEU A 65 -14.19 -0.87 -6.00
CA LEU A 65 -13.51 -0.46 -4.77
C LEU A 65 -12.93 0.94 -4.93
N ASP A 66 -13.40 1.85 -4.10
CA ASP A 66 -12.90 3.21 -4.06
C ASP A 66 -11.46 3.27 -3.55
N ASN A 67 -10.67 4.15 -4.16
CA ASN A 67 -9.27 4.28 -3.84
C ASN A 67 -8.71 5.68 -4.02
N SER A 68 -7.71 6.01 -3.22
CA SER A 68 -6.91 7.23 -3.31
C SER A 68 -5.42 6.92 -3.20
N MET A 69 -4.61 7.80 -3.77
CA MET A 69 -3.17 7.78 -3.56
C MET A 69 -2.78 8.73 -2.42
N VAL A 70 -1.70 8.42 -1.73
CA VAL A 70 -1.13 9.27 -0.68
C VAL A 70 0.39 9.31 -0.79
N ASP A 71 0.96 10.50 -0.69
CA ASP A 71 2.41 10.67 -0.71
C ASP A 71 3.06 10.24 0.61
N ASN A 72 4.28 9.75 0.52
CA ASN A 72 5.00 9.19 1.66
C ASN A 72 5.14 10.14 2.85
N GLY A 73 5.48 11.40 2.58
CA GLY A 73 5.61 12.43 3.61
C GLY A 73 4.28 12.77 4.26
N THR A 74 3.18 12.68 3.50
CA THR A 74 1.83 12.98 3.98
C THR A 74 1.36 11.94 4.99
N TRP A 75 1.40 10.66 4.63
CA TRP A 75 0.95 9.62 5.57
C TRP A 75 1.88 9.52 6.78
N LYS A 76 3.21 9.65 6.58
CA LYS A 76 4.18 9.64 7.69
C LYS A 76 3.95 10.79 8.65
N LYS A 77 3.74 12.01 8.16
CA LYS A 77 3.44 13.16 9.01
C LYS A 77 2.12 12.96 9.77
N GLY A 78 1.11 12.41 9.13
CA GLY A 78 -0.20 12.19 9.75
C GLY A 78 -0.20 11.10 10.83
N VAL A 79 0.63 10.06 10.70
CA VAL A 79 0.66 8.90 11.62
C VAL A 79 1.75 9.04 12.68
N LEU A 80 2.94 9.46 12.26
CA LEU A 80 4.16 9.48 13.08
C LEU A 80 4.50 10.88 13.58
N GLY A 81 3.82 11.92 13.09
CA GLY A 81 4.14 13.32 13.37
C GLY A 81 5.38 13.83 12.60
N ASN A 82 6.05 12.98 11.82
CA ASN A 82 7.27 13.31 11.08
C ASN A 82 7.21 12.78 9.64
N GLY A 83 7.18 13.68 8.65
CA GLY A 83 7.15 13.32 7.21
C GLY A 83 8.42 12.65 6.69
N HIS A 84 9.50 12.68 7.46
CA HIS A 84 10.79 12.08 7.12
C HIS A 84 11.15 10.87 7.99
N ALA A 85 10.16 10.26 8.63
CA ALA A 85 10.40 9.12 9.52
C ALA A 85 11.18 7.98 8.83
N SER A 86 12.14 7.42 9.57
CA SER A 86 13.01 6.32 9.17
C SER A 86 12.24 4.99 9.12
N LYS A 87 12.85 3.97 8.52
CA LYS A 87 12.26 2.63 8.45
C LYS A 87 12.05 2.04 9.85
N GLU A 88 13.01 2.28 10.74
CA GLU A 88 13.00 1.83 12.13
C GLU A 88 11.87 2.51 12.91
N GLU A 89 11.67 3.81 12.72
CA GLU A 89 10.56 4.55 13.34
C GLU A 89 9.20 4.01 12.88
N ILE A 90 9.05 3.74 11.57
CA ILE A 90 7.82 3.17 11.01
C ILE A 90 7.55 1.77 11.58
N ALA A 91 8.55 0.88 11.56
CA ALA A 91 8.42 -0.48 12.06
C ALA A 91 8.08 -0.50 13.56
N ALA A 92 8.76 0.34 14.36
CA ALA A 92 8.49 0.46 15.78
C ALA A 92 7.05 0.93 16.07
N TYR A 93 6.56 1.92 15.30
CA TYR A 93 5.18 2.38 15.42
C TYR A 93 4.19 1.28 15.04
N ALA A 94 4.37 0.64 13.88
CA ALA A 94 3.48 -0.40 13.38
C ALA A 94 3.39 -1.60 14.35
N GLN A 95 4.50 -2.01 14.94
CA GLN A 95 4.53 -3.09 15.93
C GLN A 95 3.85 -2.67 17.25
N LYS A 96 4.18 -1.49 17.75
CA LYS A 96 3.67 -1.03 19.06
C LYS A 96 2.20 -0.65 19.02
N MET A 97 1.80 0.13 18.03
CA MET A 97 0.48 0.75 17.93
C MET A 97 -0.50 -0.10 17.12
N LEU A 98 -0.04 -0.68 16.01
CA LEU A 98 -0.90 -1.43 15.07
C LEU A 98 -0.78 -2.95 15.20
N LYS A 99 0.09 -3.43 16.11
CA LYS A 99 0.31 -4.85 16.41
C LYS A 99 0.75 -5.68 15.19
N VAL A 100 1.41 -5.05 14.21
CA VAL A 100 2.03 -5.79 13.10
C VAL A 100 3.16 -6.67 13.66
N PRO A 101 3.23 -7.97 13.33
CA PRO A 101 4.29 -8.84 13.84
C PRO A 101 5.70 -8.38 13.46
N THR A 102 6.69 -8.76 14.26
CA THR A 102 8.09 -8.34 14.10
C THR A 102 8.80 -9.07 12.96
N ASP A 103 8.29 -10.22 12.52
CA ASP A 103 8.82 -11.03 11.43
C ASP A 103 8.33 -10.59 10.05
N GLN A 104 7.45 -9.59 9.99
CA GLN A 104 6.92 -9.06 8.75
C GLN A 104 7.95 -8.17 8.03
N PRO A 105 7.91 -8.13 6.68
CA PRO A 105 8.74 -7.21 5.91
C PRO A 105 8.31 -5.76 6.14
N GLN A 106 9.23 -4.82 5.87
CA GLN A 106 8.97 -3.37 5.98
C GLN A 106 7.70 -2.95 5.24
N ASP A 107 7.45 -3.51 4.05
CA ASP A 107 6.28 -3.17 3.22
C ASP A 107 4.95 -3.43 3.97
N ALA A 108 4.91 -4.41 4.88
CA ALA A 108 3.73 -4.69 5.71
C ALA A 108 3.57 -3.64 6.82
N HIS A 109 4.67 -3.16 7.42
CA HIS A 109 4.64 -2.07 8.39
C HIS A 109 4.19 -0.76 7.73
N ASP A 110 4.71 -0.47 6.54
CA ASP A 110 4.34 0.71 5.74
C ASP A 110 2.85 0.65 5.36
N ALA A 111 2.37 -0.50 4.85
CA ALA A 111 0.96 -0.70 4.49
C ALA A 111 0.01 -0.52 5.68
N ALA A 112 0.36 -1.05 6.86
CA ALA A 112 -0.43 -0.85 8.07
C ALA A 112 -0.49 0.62 8.50
N CYS A 113 0.63 1.35 8.41
CA CYS A 113 0.65 2.78 8.69
C CYS A 113 -0.20 3.58 7.70
N ILE A 114 -0.16 3.23 6.41
CA ILE A 114 -1.01 3.86 5.39
C ILE A 114 -2.49 3.59 5.68
N ALA A 115 -2.85 2.36 6.08
CA ALA A 115 -4.22 2.04 6.47
C ALA A 115 -4.66 2.85 7.72
N ALA A 116 -3.79 3.01 8.71
CA ALA A 116 -4.06 3.83 9.89
C ALA A 116 -4.21 5.32 9.54
N TRP A 117 -3.41 5.84 8.61
CA TRP A 117 -3.62 7.20 8.07
C TRP A 117 -4.98 7.29 7.38
N GLY A 118 -5.29 6.33 6.52
CA GLY A 118 -6.53 6.27 5.76
C GLY A 118 -7.76 6.26 6.65
N TYR A 119 -7.77 5.45 7.72
CA TYR A 119 -8.86 5.39 8.69
C TYR A 119 -9.24 6.76 9.27
N ASN A 120 -8.26 7.64 9.50
CA ASN A 120 -8.49 8.99 10.01
C ASN A 120 -8.83 10.02 8.92
N ASN A 121 -8.72 9.65 7.64
CA ASN A 121 -8.84 10.56 6.50
C ASN A 121 -9.82 10.05 5.42
N VAL A 122 -10.62 9.01 5.72
CA VAL A 122 -11.68 8.55 4.82
C VAL A 122 -12.63 9.72 4.54
N PRO A 123 -12.97 10.01 3.27
CA PRO A 123 -13.95 11.03 2.95
C PRO A 123 -15.26 10.80 3.74
N GLN A 124 -15.77 11.87 4.36
CA GLN A 124 -16.93 11.81 5.26
C GLN A 124 -18.21 11.28 4.60
N GLU A 125 -18.28 11.31 3.27
CA GLU A 125 -19.37 10.75 2.47
C GLU A 125 -19.47 9.22 2.58
N VAL A 126 -18.39 8.54 2.97
CA VAL A 126 -18.31 7.06 3.10
C VAL A 126 -18.37 6.60 4.58
N ALA A 127 -18.19 7.52 5.52
CA ALA A 127 -18.13 7.22 6.96
C ALA A 127 -19.51 6.96 7.62
N ASN A 128 -20.61 7.28 6.94
CA ASN A 128 -21.96 7.33 7.52
C ASN A 128 -22.97 6.30 6.94
N VAL A 129 -22.50 5.16 6.42
CA VAL A 129 -23.36 4.03 6.02
C VAL A 129 -23.10 2.81 6.88
#